data_AF-A0AAF0RL73-F1
#
_entry.id   AF-A0AAF0RL73-F1
#
_cell.length_a   1.000
_cell.length_b   1.000
_cell.length_c   1.000
_cell.angle_alpha   90.00
_cell.angle_beta   90.00
_cell.angle_gamma   90.00
#
_symmetry.space_group_name_H-M   'P 1'
#
loop_
_entity.id
_entity.type
_entity.pdbx_description
1 polymer ?
#
loop_
_entity_poly.entity_id
_entity_poly.type
_entity_poly.pdbx_seq_one_letter_code
_entity_poly.pdbx_strand_id
1 'polypeptide(L)'
;MFTVEHLSAVASDNTPILSDIEFREVMQMTIATCYDMSLHLGSVADYWADAFFSNDAAPSLTALGTALGITVTAARALLAQVRNVSRRVHQDETGLPATW
;
A
#
# COMPACT_ATOMS: atom_id res chain seq x y z
N MET A 1 -35.75 -0.80 36.39
CA MET A 1 -34.88 0.26 35.84
C MET A 1 -33.57 -0.41 35.48
N PHE A 2 -33.44 -0.88 34.24
CA PHE A 2 -32.23 -1.56 33.75
C PHE A 2 -31.43 -0.56 32.91
N THR A 3 -30.22 -0.24 33.36
CA THR A 3 -29.20 0.44 32.57
C THR A 3 -28.72 -0.50 31.47
N VAL A 4 -29.01 -0.16 30.21
CA VAL A 4 -28.33 -0.78 29.08
C VAL A 4 -27.06 0.01 28.86
N GLU A 5 -25.94 -0.51 29.37
CA GLU A 5 -24.62 -0.15 28.90
C GLU A 5 -24.55 -0.53 27.41
N HIS A 6 -24.67 0.45 26.54
CA HIS A 6 -24.42 0.25 25.11
C HIS A 6 -22.89 0.25 24.92
N LEU A 7 -22.26 -0.84 25.36
CA LEU A 7 -20.96 -1.26 24.83
C LEU A 7 -21.22 -1.74 23.40
N SER A 8 -21.41 -0.80 22.47
CA SER A 8 -21.24 -1.12 21.06
C SER A 8 -19.74 -1.24 20.80
N ALA A 9 -19.38 -2.46 20.43
CA ALA A 9 -18.03 -2.88 20.11
C ALA A 9 -17.33 -1.90 19.17
N VAL A 10 -16.03 -1.73 19.39
CA VAL A 10 -15.11 -1.07 18.47
C VAL A 10 -15.13 -1.84 17.14
N ALA A 11 -15.99 -1.43 16.22
CA ALA A 11 -15.76 -1.64 14.80
C ALA A 11 -14.71 -0.60 14.40
N SER A 12 -13.43 -0.99 14.37
CA SER A 12 -12.42 -0.12 13.77
C SER A 12 -12.73 -0.02 12.28
N ASP A 13 -13.05 1.20 11.84
CA ASP A 13 -13.34 1.65 10.47
C ASP A 13 -12.26 1.25 9.44
N ASN A 14 -12.15 -0.04 9.11
CA ASN A 14 -11.27 -0.53 8.04
C ASN A 14 -11.99 -0.58 6.68
N THR A 15 -12.92 0.32 6.44
CA THR A 15 -13.56 0.44 5.13
C THR A 15 -12.53 1.07 4.18
N PRO A 16 -12.01 0.35 3.16
CA PRO A 16 -11.31 1.03 2.08
C PRO A 16 -12.29 2.04 1.48
N ILE A 17 -11.91 3.32 1.49
CA ILE A 17 -12.73 4.42 0.95
C ILE A 17 -12.96 4.24 -0.56
N LEU A 18 -12.10 3.45 -1.21
CA LEU A 18 -12.14 3.11 -2.62
C LEU A 18 -12.79 1.74 -2.84
N SER A 19 -13.54 1.62 -3.92
CA SER A 19 -13.92 0.32 -4.48
C SER A 19 -12.68 -0.46 -4.95
N ASP A 20 -12.82 -1.78 -5.13
CA ASP A 20 -11.73 -2.64 -5.60
C ASP A 20 -11.15 -2.19 -6.96
N ILE A 21 -11.99 -1.59 -7.82
CA ILE A 21 -11.58 -1.07 -9.13
C ILE A 21 -10.75 0.20 -8.94
N GLU A 22 -11.26 1.18 -8.19
CA GLU A 22 -10.54 2.42 -7.91
C GLU A 22 -9.22 2.16 -7.19
N PHE A 23 -9.21 1.21 -6.25
CA PHE A 23 -7.98 0.78 -5.58
C PHE A 23 -6.97 0.19 -6.57
N ARG A 24 -7.43 -0.66 -7.50
CA ARG A 24 -6.56 -1.24 -8.55
C ARG A 24 -5.99 -0.16 -9.46
N GLU A 25 -6.78 0.83 -9.85
CA GLU A 25 -6.34 1.96 -10.67
C GLU A 25 -5.27 2.79 -9.96
N VAL A 26 -5.52 3.18 -8.70
CA VAL A 26 -4.53 3.91 -7.87
C VAL A 26 -3.23 3.11 -7.72
N MET A 27 -3.32 1.79 -7.54
CA MET A 27 -2.14 0.92 -7.44
C MET A 27 -1.36 0.83 -8.76
N GLN A 28 -2.05 0.69 -9.90
CA GLN A 28 -1.41 0.68 -11.22
C GLN A 28 -0.72 2.02 -11.53
N MET A 29 -1.36 3.14 -11.18
CA MET A 29 -0.76 4.47 -11.32
C MET A 29 0.44 4.68 -10.39
N THR A 30 0.39 4.13 -9.18
CA THR A 30 1.52 4.12 -8.24
C THR A 30 2.71 3.39 -8.84
N ILE A 31 2.49 2.20 -9.39
CA ILE A 31 3.52 1.39 -10.06
C ILE A 31 4.14 2.17 -11.23
N ALA A 32 3.30 2.72 -12.12
CA ALA A 32 3.75 3.50 -13.27
C ALA A 32 4.60 4.70 -12.84
N THR A 33 4.11 5.47 -11.86
CA THR A 33 4.82 6.62 -11.29
C THR A 33 6.17 6.20 -10.69
N CYS A 34 6.23 5.05 -10.02
CA CYS A 34 7.48 4.53 -9.46
C CYS A 34 8.50 4.16 -10.55
N TYR A 35 8.05 3.56 -11.67
CA TYR A 35 8.92 3.25 -12.80
C TYR A 35 9.45 4.51 -13.51
N ASP A 36 8.62 5.54 -13.64
CA ASP A 36 9.05 6.84 -14.18
C ASP A 36 10.15 7.49 -13.32
N MET A 37 10.14 7.23 -12.01
CA MET A 37 11.16 7.73 -11.08
C MET A 37 12.45 6.89 -11.08
N SER A 38 12.33 5.56 -11.09
CA SER A 38 13.47 4.64 -11.08
C SER A 38 13.04 3.19 -11.31
N LEU A 39 13.83 2.45 -12.08
CA LEU A 39 13.62 1.00 -12.28
C LEU A 39 13.54 0.24 -10.95
N HIS A 40 14.45 0.52 -10.00
CA HIS A 40 14.43 -0.15 -8.70
C HIS A 40 13.19 0.20 -7.88
N LEU A 41 12.69 1.43 -7.99
CA LEU A 41 11.50 1.84 -7.25
C LEU A 41 10.24 1.18 -7.84
N GLY A 42 10.14 1.15 -9.18
CA GLY A 42 9.09 0.42 -9.89
C GLY A 42 9.06 -1.06 -9.56
N SER A 43 10.21 -1.75 -9.56
CA SER A 43 10.26 -3.17 -9.21
C SER A 43 9.86 -3.47 -7.76
N VAL A 44 10.20 -2.58 -6.81
CA VAL A 44 9.70 -2.69 -5.43
C VAL A 44 8.19 -2.48 -5.36
N ALA A 45 7.66 -1.53 -6.13
CA ALA A 45 6.23 -1.25 -6.18
C ALA A 45 5.43 -2.44 -6.76
N ASP A 46 5.90 -3.05 -7.86
CA ASP A 46 5.29 -4.25 -8.44
C ASP A 46 5.26 -5.40 -7.44
N TYR A 47 6.41 -5.71 -6.85
CA TYR A 47 6.54 -6.83 -5.92
C TYR A 47 5.70 -6.63 -4.65
N TRP A 48 5.51 -5.37 -4.22
CA TRP A 48 4.62 -5.03 -3.12
C TRP A 48 3.14 -5.10 -3.53
N ALA A 49 2.79 -4.65 -4.73
CA ALA A 49 1.43 -4.63 -5.26
C ALA A 49 0.87 -6.04 -5.53
N ASP A 50 1.72 -6.97 -5.96
CA ASP A 50 1.33 -8.36 -6.22
C ASP A 50 0.63 -8.99 -5.00
N ALA A 51 1.15 -8.73 -3.80
CA ALA A 51 0.53 -9.21 -2.55
C ALA A 51 -0.91 -8.66 -2.32
N PHE A 52 -1.21 -7.44 -2.77
CA PHE A 52 -2.57 -6.89 -2.68
C PHE A 52 -3.51 -7.55 -3.69
N PHE A 53 -3.01 -7.96 -4.85
CA PHE A 53 -3.84 -8.57 -5.89
C PHE A 53 -4.00 -10.08 -5.70
N SER A 54 -3.02 -10.75 -5.10
CA SER A 54 -3.04 -12.20 -4.88
C SER A 54 -3.75 -12.62 -3.59
N ASN A 55 -4.18 -11.67 -2.74
CA ASN A 55 -4.64 -11.91 -1.36
C ASN A 55 -3.59 -12.62 -0.48
N ASP A 56 -2.32 -12.54 -0.85
CA ASP A 56 -1.23 -13.09 -0.05
C ASP A 56 -0.76 -12.09 1.02
N ALA A 57 -0.07 -12.60 2.03
CA ALA A 57 0.64 -11.76 2.97
C ALA A 57 1.71 -10.94 2.24
N ALA A 58 1.80 -9.64 2.55
CA ALA A 58 2.84 -8.78 2.02
C ALA A 58 4.24 -9.40 2.26
N PRO A 59 5.13 -9.39 1.25
CA PRO A 59 6.42 -10.03 1.36
C PRO A 59 7.29 -9.38 2.44
N SER A 60 8.09 -10.19 3.13
CA SER A 60 9.08 -9.67 4.07
C SER A 60 10.14 -8.82 3.35
N LEU A 61 10.73 -7.85 4.04
CA LEU A 61 11.83 -7.04 3.50
C LEU A 61 13.03 -7.90 3.07
N THR A 62 13.24 -9.05 3.71
CA THR A 62 14.26 -10.02 3.34
C THR A 62 13.92 -10.68 2.00
N ALA A 63 12.68 -11.12 1.80
CA ALA A 63 12.24 -11.69 0.53
C ALA A 63 12.35 -10.66 -0.61
N LEU A 64 11.94 -9.42 -0.36
CA LEU A 64 12.04 -8.32 -1.31
C LEU A 64 13.50 -7.99 -1.65
N GLY A 65 14.39 -7.98 -0.65
CA GLY A 65 15.83 -7.82 -0.86
C GLY A 65 16.44 -8.93 -1.70
N THR A 66 16.11 -10.19 -1.40
CA THR A 66 16.56 -11.37 -2.16
C THR A 66 16.08 -11.33 -3.60
N ALA A 67 14.79 -11.03 -3.83
CA ALA A 67 14.19 -11.00 -5.17
C ALA A 67 14.84 -9.95 -6.08
N LEU A 68 15.25 -8.82 -5.50
CA LEU A 68 15.80 -7.68 -6.24
C LEU A 68 17.34 -7.58 -6.17
N GLY A 69 18.01 -8.50 -5.48
CA GLY A 69 19.47 -8.47 -5.30
C GLY A 69 19.96 -7.25 -4.50
N ILE A 70 19.16 -6.73 -3.58
CA ILE A 70 19.47 -5.55 -2.76
C ILE A 70 19.52 -5.89 -1.27
N THR A 71 20.17 -5.02 -0.50
CA THR A 71 20.19 -5.17 0.97
C THR A 71 18.81 -4.93 1.58
N VAL A 72 18.53 -5.55 2.74
CA VAL A 72 17.30 -5.31 3.51
C VAL A 72 17.11 -3.81 3.85
N THR A 73 18.20 -3.10 4.08
CA THR A 73 18.18 -1.64 4.32
C THR A 73 17.73 -0.88 3.07
N ALA A 74 18.24 -1.22 1.89
CA ALA A 74 17.82 -0.62 0.63
C ALA A 74 16.36 -0.96 0.30
N ALA A 75 15.95 -2.21 0.49
CA ALA A 75 14.58 -2.67 0.38
C ALA A 75 13.62 -1.84 1.26
N ARG A 76 13.99 -1.61 2.53
CA ARG A 76 13.21 -0.77 3.45
C ARG A 76 13.09 0.67 2.97
N ALA A 77 14.20 1.25 2.49
CA ALA A 77 14.23 2.63 2.02
C ALA A 77 13.38 2.81 0.75
N LEU A 78 13.43 1.86 -0.19
CA LEU A 78 12.62 1.89 -1.40
C LEU A 78 11.14 1.66 -1.07
N LEU A 79 10.80 0.72 -0.19
CA LEU A 79 9.40 0.50 0.21
C LEU A 79 8.80 1.75 0.89
N ALA A 80 9.57 2.45 1.71
CA ALA A 80 9.13 3.73 2.28
C ALA A 80 8.86 4.78 1.21
N GLN A 81 9.67 4.83 0.15
CA GLN A 81 9.46 5.71 -0.99
C GLN A 81 8.21 5.32 -1.78
N VAL A 82 8.00 4.02 -2.08
CA VAL A 82 6.78 3.53 -2.74
C VAL A 82 5.53 3.96 -1.97
N ARG A 83 5.54 3.84 -0.64
CA ARG A 83 4.41 4.29 0.20
C ARG A 83 4.16 5.80 0.06
N ASN A 84 5.21 6.61 0.03
CA ASN A 84 5.06 8.06 -0.18
C ASN A 84 4.48 8.38 -1.57
N VAL A 85 4.92 7.67 -2.61
CA VAL A 85 4.36 7.81 -3.96
C VAL A 85 2.89 7.38 -3.97
N SER A 86 2.55 6.25 -3.36
CA SER A 86 1.18 5.75 -3.26
C SER A 86 0.25 6.75 -2.57
N ARG A 87 0.68 7.38 -1.48
CA ARG A 87 -0.10 8.44 -0.81
C ARG A 87 -0.32 9.63 -1.72
N ARG A 88 0.71 10.05 -2.45
CA ARG A 88 0.62 11.18 -3.39
C ARG A 88 -0.36 10.85 -4.52
N VAL A 89 -0.20 9.70 -5.16
CA VAL A 89 -1.11 9.24 -6.23
C VAL A 89 -2.54 9.13 -5.71
N HIS A 90 -2.75 8.53 -4.54
CA HIS A 90 -4.10 8.48 -3.95
C HIS A 90 -4.70 9.87 -3.73
N GLN A 91 -3.92 10.82 -3.21
CA GLN A 91 -4.38 12.19 -3.00
C GLN A 91 -4.66 12.91 -4.32
N ASP A 92 -3.81 12.72 -5.33
CA ASP A 92 -3.97 13.32 -6.66
C ASP A 92 -5.22 12.78 -7.37
N GLU A 93 -5.50 11.48 -7.26
CA GLU A 93 -6.63 10.83 -7.94
C GLU A 93 -7.97 11.02 -7.22
N THR A 94 -7.96 11.07 -5.88
CA THR A 94 -9.20 11.03 -5.08
C THR A 94 -9.52 12.36 -4.41
N GLY A 95 -8.54 13.26 -4.30
CA GLY A 95 -8.62 14.48 -3.50
C GLY A 95 -8.60 14.24 -1.98
N LEU A 96 -8.46 12.99 -1.53
CA LEU A 96 -8.47 12.60 -0.12
C LEU A 96 -7.07 12.17 0.35
N PRO A 97 -6.71 12.40 1.63
CA PRO A 97 -5.46 11.88 2.16
C PRO A 97 -5.55 10.36 2.34
N ALA A 98 -4.51 9.65 1.93
CA ALA A 98 -4.38 8.22 2.22
C ALA A 98 -4.16 8.01 3.73
N THR A 99 -4.86 7.04 4.32
CA THR A 99 -4.81 6.74 5.76
C THR A 99 -3.71 5.74 6.14
N TRP A 100 -2.95 5.24 5.16
CA TRP A 100 -1.91 4.20 5.29
C TRP A 100 -0.50 4.72 4.97
#